data_AF-A0A814QM85-F1
#
_entry.id   AF-A0A814QM85-F1
#
_cell.length_a   1.000
_cell.length_b   1.000
_cell.length_c   1.000
_cell.angle_alpha   90.00
_cell.angle_beta   90.00
_cell.angle_gamma   90.00
#
_symmetry.space_group_name_H-M   'P 1'
#
loop_
_entity.id
_entity.type
_entity.pdbx_description
1 polymer ?
#
loop_
_entity_poly.entity_id
_entity_poly.type
_entity_poly.pdbx_seq_one_letter_code
_entity_poly.pdbx_strand_id
1 'polypeptide(L)'
;MVNFTQLSLNIPMLLHFLRLDRVSPATGTYCKTWMYIESTLDAANEFLVAVISIQRHTLIFQPNLLHIRFKRYLLYYLPLLFCIIYPVVFYLGTIILYSCDEAQWNFTLNACGDTICYLSDNEILAGYDWIVNTG
;
A
#
# COMPACT_ATOMS: atom_id res chain seq x y z
N MET A 1 5.98 1.77 9.64
CA MET A 1 7.47 1.68 9.58
C MET A 1 7.89 2.12 8.17
N VAL A 2 8.97 2.88 8.00
CA VAL A 2 9.37 3.38 6.67
C VAL A 2 10.40 2.45 6.02
N ASN A 3 10.09 1.91 4.84
CA ASN A 3 10.99 1.07 4.06
C ASN A 3 11.87 1.90 3.12
N PHE A 4 13.03 1.35 2.71
CA PHE A 4 13.93 2.00 1.76
C PHE A 4 13.25 2.34 0.43
N THR A 5 12.37 1.45 -0.06
CA THR A 5 11.55 1.67 -1.26
C THR A 5 10.60 2.85 -1.09
N GLN A 6 9.94 2.96 0.06
CA GLN A 6 9.06 4.07 0.39
C GLN A 6 9.84 5.39 0.51
N LEU A 7 11.01 5.38 1.15
CA LEU A 7 11.88 6.55 1.27
C LEU A 7 12.38 7.02 -0.11
N SER A 8 12.84 6.11 -0.96
CA SER A 8 13.35 6.44 -2.28
C SER A 8 12.29 6.98 -3.24
N LEU A 9 11.02 6.63 -3.06
CA LEU A 9 9.93 7.12 -3.88
C LEU A 9 9.27 8.37 -3.28
N ASN A 10 8.96 8.39 -1.99
CA ASN A 10 8.23 9.48 -1.36
C ASN A 10 9.11 10.72 -1.11
N ILE A 11 10.38 10.57 -0.75
CA ILE A 11 11.24 11.73 -0.46
C ILE A 11 11.43 12.62 -1.70
N PRO A 12 11.78 12.11 -2.89
CA PRO A 12 11.93 12.97 -4.06
C PRO A 12 10.64 13.71 -4.42
N MET A 13 9.49 13.04 -4.32
CA MET A 13 8.18 13.64 -4.62
C MET A 13 7.82 14.73 -3.61
N LEU A 14 8.04 14.49 -2.32
CA LEU A 14 7.85 15.49 -1.26
C LEU A 14 8.83 16.66 -1.41
N LEU A 15 10.10 16.39 -1.71
CA LEU A 15 11.12 17.42 -1.90
C LEU A 15 10.80 18.31 -3.11
N HIS A 16 10.24 17.73 -4.16
CA HIS A 16 9.77 18.46 -5.33
C HIS A 16 8.56 19.35 -5.00
N PHE A 17 7.61 18.85 -4.20
CA PHE A 17 6.49 19.64 -3.69
C PHE A 17 6.98 20.82 -2.82
N LEU A 18 7.86 20.57 -1.85
CA LEU A 18 8.45 21.59 -0.97
C LEU A 18 9.25 22.66 -1.71
N ARG A 19 9.76 22.34 -2.91
CA ARG A 19 10.48 23.31 -3.76
C ARG A 19 9.53 24.23 -4.52
N LEU A 20 8.36 23.74 -4.92
CA LEU A 20 7.45 24.41 -5.85
C LEU A 20 6.19 24.96 -5.16
N ASP A 21 5.94 24.57 -3.91
CA ASP A 21 4.70 24.79 -3.15
C ASP A 21 3.43 24.36 -3.91
N ARG A 22 3.58 23.43 -4.86
CA ARG A 22 2.51 22.82 -5.64
C ARG A 22 2.93 21.49 -6.22
N VAL A 23 1.95 20.63 -6.47
CA VAL A 23 2.16 19.37 -7.18
C VAL A 23 2.39 19.66 -8.66
N SER A 24 3.51 19.15 -9.20
CA SER A 24 3.86 19.26 -10.61
C SER A 24 4.37 17.90 -11.10
N PRO A 25 3.76 17.30 -12.14
CA PRO A 25 2.68 17.85 -12.97
C PRO A 25 1.32 17.87 -12.26
N ALA A 26 0.58 18.98 -12.38
CA ALA A 26 -0.77 19.15 -11.84
C ALA A 26 -1.79 18.39 -12.72
N THR A 27 -1.72 17.07 -12.69
CA THR A 27 -2.57 16.17 -13.46
C THR A 27 -3.18 15.14 -12.52
N GLY A 28 -4.47 14.84 -12.68
CA GLY A 28 -5.15 13.84 -11.84
C GLY A 28 -4.50 12.45 -11.92
N THR A 29 -3.93 12.10 -13.08
CA THR A 29 -3.17 10.85 -13.27
C THR A 29 -1.91 10.77 -12.41
N TYR A 30 -1.18 11.87 -12.23
CA TYR A 30 -0.01 11.90 -11.36
C TYR A 30 -0.41 11.68 -9.90
N CYS A 31 -1.47 12.35 -9.44
CA CYS A 31 -2.02 12.17 -8.09
C CYS A 31 -2.49 10.73 -7.84
N LYS A 32 -3.25 10.15 -8.78
CA LYS A 32 -3.70 8.75 -8.71
C LYS A 32 -2.52 7.78 -8.61
N THR A 33 -1.47 8.00 -9.40
CA THR A 33 -0.28 7.14 -9.40
C THR A 33 0.53 7.29 -8.11
N TRP A 34 0.62 8.51 -7.56
CA TRP A 34 1.28 8.73 -6.28
C TRP A 34 0.52 8.01 -5.16
N MET A 35 -0.79 8.23 -5.03
CA MET A 35 -1.61 7.57 -4.02
C MET A 35 -1.54 6.05 -4.12
N TYR A 36 -1.58 5.51 -5.36
CA TYR A 36 -1.39 4.08 -5.60
C TYR A 36 -0.13 3.54 -4.94
N ILE A 37 1.00 4.20 -5.22
CA ILE A 37 2.33 3.77 -4.77
C ILE A 37 2.39 3.84 -3.26
N GLU A 38 1.89 4.92 -2.68
CA GLU A 38 1.90 5.14 -1.23
C GLU A 38 1.06 4.08 -0.50
N SER A 39 -0.22 3.94 -0.86
CA SER A 39 -1.13 2.98 -0.21
C SER A 39 -0.68 1.53 -0.40
N THR A 40 -0.20 1.17 -1.60
CA THR A 40 0.29 -0.19 -1.87
C THR A 40 1.52 -0.52 -1.04
N LEU A 41 2.46 0.43 -0.92
CA LEU A 41 3.69 0.21 -0.16
C LEU A 41 3.46 0.15 1.35
N ASP A 42 2.58 1.00 1.89
CA ASP A 42 2.24 0.96 3.31
C ASP A 42 1.55 -0.35 3.68
N ALA A 43 0.47 -0.72 2.97
CA ALA A 43 -0.24 -1.97 3.24
C ALA A 43 0.66 -3.20 3.06
N ALA A 44 1.48 -3.25 1.99
CA ALA A 44 2.42 -4.34 1.79
C ALA A 44 3.43 -4.43 2.93
N ASN A 45 3.88 -3.30 3.48
CA ASN A 45 4.82 -3.32 4.59
C ASN A 45 4.17 -3.85 5.88
N GLU A 46 2.95 -3.42 6.18
CA GLU A 46 2.21 -3.89 7.35
C GLU A 46 1.95 -5.40 7.28
N PHE A 47 1.48 -5.90 6.13
CA PHE A 47 1.29 -7.33 5.92
C PHE A 47 2.60 -8.12 6.03
N LEU A 48 3.69 -7.63 5.45
CA LEU A 48 4.99 -8.28 5.53
C LEU A 48 5.50 -8.34 6.98
N VAL A 49 5.39 -7.26 7.74
CA VAL A 49 5.79 -7.22 9.15
C VAL A 49 4.94 -8.19 9.98
N ALA A 50 3.63 -8.22 9.76
CA ALA A 50 2.74 -9.14 10.45
C ALA A 50 3.10 -10.61 10.14
N VAL A 51 3.26 -10.96 8.87
CA VAL A 51 3.58 -12.34 8.45
C VAL A 51 4.96 -12.77 8.89
N ILE A 52 5.99 -11.91 8.78
CA ILE A 52 7.35 -12.23 9.24
C ILE A 52 7.35 -12.44 10.76
N SER A 53 6.57 -11.65 11.51
CA SER A 53 6.46 -11.80 12.97
C SER A 53 5.82 -13.14 13.34
N ILE A 54 4.73 -13.52 12.68
CA ILE A 54 4.09 -14.83 12.86
C ILE A 54 5.06 -15.96 12.49
N GLN A 55 5.70 -15.88 11.32
CA GLN A 55 6.64 -16.89 10.85
C GLN A 55 7.82 -17.08 11.81
N ARG A 56 8.40 -15.99 12.32
CA ARG A 56 9.48 -16.04 13.32
C ARG A 56 8.98 -16.67 14.62
N HIS A 57 7.78 -16.31 15.07
CA HIS A 57 7.19 -16.89 16.27
C HIS A 57 7.01 -18.41 16.09
N THR A 58 6.40 -18.87 15.00
CA THR A 58 6.22 -20.31 14.72
C THR A 58 7.55 -21.06 14.63
N LEU A 59 8.58 -20.44 14.04
CA LEU A 59 9.91 -21.03 13.91
C LEU A 59 10.60 -21.26 15.25
N ILE A 60 10.40 -20.38 16.22
CA ILE A 60 10.97 -20.52 17.57
C ILE A 60 10.33 -21.69 18.32
N PHE A 61 9.00 -21.85 18.24
CA PHE A 61 8.28 -22.91 18.95
C PHE A 61 8.36 -24.27 18.25
N GLN A 62 8.50 -24.30 16.92
CA GLN A 62 8.50 -25.54 16.14
C GLN A 62 9.58 -25.52 15.04
N PRO A 63 10.88 -25.61 15.40
CA PRO A 63 11.98 -25.48 14.44
C PRO A 63 11.97 -26.57 13.35
N ASN A 64 11.46 -27.77 13.65
CA ASN A 64 11.40 -28.88 12.70
C ASN A 64 10.25 -28.80 11.69
N LEU A 65 9.34 -27.82 11.83
CA LEU A 65 8.15 -27.72 10.98
C LEU A 65 8.50 -27.44 9.50
N LEU A 66 9.63 -26.77 9.26
CA LEU A 66 10.12 -26.41 7.92
C LEU A 66 11.00 -27.49 7.26
N HIS A 67 11.24 -28.62 7.92
CA HIS A 67 12.07 -29.69 7.36
C HIS A 67 11.42 -30.34 6.12
N ILE A 68 10.08 -30.33 6.06
CA ILE A 68 9.32 -30.85 4.92
C ILE A 68 9.22 -29.75 3.84
N ARG A 69 9.80 -30.01 2.66
CA ARG A 69 9.80 -29.07 1.52
C ARG A 69 8.41 -28.51 1.20
N PHE A 70 7.37 -29.35 1.21
CA PHE A 70 6.00 -28.92 0.94
C PHE A 70 5.46 -27.93 1.99
N LYS A 71 5.70 -28.20 3.29
CA LYS A 71 5.29 -27.30 4.38
C LYS A 71 6.04 -25.96 4.32
N ARG A 72 7.30 -25.97 3.89
CA ARG A 72 8.07 -24.74 3.68
C ARG A 72 7.50 -23.89 2.55
N TYR A 73 7.07 -24.48 1.43
CA TYR A 73 6.40 -23.72 0.37
C TYR A 73 5.06 -23.14 0.83
N LEU A 74 4.23 -23.96 1.49
CA LEU A 74 2.88 -23.56 1.87
C LEU A 74 2.85 -22.55 3.03
N LEU A 75 3.71 -22.69 4.03
CA LEU A 75 3.69 -21.85 5.24
C LEU A 75 4.61 -20.63 5.17
N TYR A 76 5.59 -20.64 4.26
CA TYR A 76 6.59 -19.57 4.17
C TYR A 76 6.43 -18.73 2.90
N TYR A 77 6.52 -19.37 1.74
CA TYR A 77 6.52 -18.65 0.47
C TYR A 77 5.13 -18.18 0.04
N LEU A 78 4.09 -19.00 0.25
CA LEU A 78 2.73 -18.65 -0.16
C LEU A 78 2.19 -17.41 0.58
N PRO A 79 2.32 -17.30 1.93
CA PRO A 79 1.86 -16.10 2.65
C PRO A 79 2.64 -14.85 2.26
N LEU A 80 3.96 -14.97 2.09
CA LEU A 80 4.82 -13.85 1.65
C LEU A 80 4.41 -13.36 0.25
N LEU A 81 4.16 -14.28 -0.68
CA LEU A 81 3.72 -13.94 -2.03
C LEU A 81 2.35 -13.28 -2.01
N PHE A 82 1.41 -13.81 -1.21
CA PHE A 82 0.09 -13.23 -1.03
C PHE A 82 0.16 -11.80 -0.50
N CYS A 83 0.99 -11.53 0.51
CA CYS A 83 1.14 -10.19 1.10
C CYS A 83 1.68 -9.14 0.13
N ILE A 84 2.39 -9.54 -0.93
CA ILE A 84 2.89 -8.62 -1.95
C ILE A 84 1.85 -8.44 -3.06
N ILE A 85 1.23 -9.52 -3.53
CA ILE A 85 0.31 -9.48 -4.67
C ILE A 85 -1.05 -8.87 -4.28
N TYR A 86 -1.55 -9.19 -3.09
CA TYR A 86 -2.86 -8.73 -2.62
C TYR A 86 -3.00 -7.19 -2.62
N PRO A 87 -2.12 -6.40 -1.96
CA PRO A 87 -2.27 -4.95 -1.96
C PRO A 87 -2.10 -4.36 -3.36
N VAL A 88 -1.18 -4.89 -4.17
CA VAL A 88 -0.98 -4.46 -5.57
C VAL A 88 -2.27 -4.62 -6.37
N VAL A 89 -2.92 -5.78 -6.31
CA VAL A 89 -4.15 -6.05 -7.08
C VAL A 89 -5.31 -5.23 -6.53
N PHE A 90 -5.44 -5.12 -5.20
CA PHE A 90 -6.52 -4.39 -4.56
C PHE A 90 -6.48 -2.90 -4.93
N TYR A 91 -5.35 -2.22 -4.70
CA TYR A 91 -5.23 -0.78 -4.98
C TYR A 91 -5.21 -0.48 -6.49
N LEU A 92 -4.73 -1.40 -7.33
CA LEU A 92 -4.82 -1.22 -8.78
C LEU A 92 -6.28 -1.34 -9.24
N GLY A 93 -7.05 -2.27 -8.66
CA GLY A 93 -8.48 -2.39 -8.90
C GLY A 93 -9.27 -1.15 -8.47
N THR A 94 -8.98 -0.60 -7.29
CA THR A 94 -9.69 0.59 -6.80
C THR A 94 -9.42 1.82 -7.67
N ILE A 95 -8.21 1.98 -8.21
CA ILE A 95 -7.86 3.13 -9.07
C ILE A 95 -8.51 3.05 -10.45
N ILE A 96 -8.66 1.85 -11.01
CA ILE A 96 -9.31 1.68 -12.31
C ILE A 96 -10.83 1.84 -12.18
N LEU A 97 -11.42 1.30 -11.11
CA LEU A 97 -12.88 1.28 -10.93
C LEU A 97 -13.44 2.59 -10.36
N TYR A 98 -12.68 3.26 -9.49
CA TYR A 98 -13.09 4.51 -8.83
C TYR A 98 -12.18 5.65 -9.28
N SER A 99 -12.54 6.24 -10.42
CA SER A 99 -11.86 7.41 -10.94
C SER A 99 -12.43 8.66 -10.25
N CYS A 100 -11.68 9.29 -9.34
CA CYS A 100 -12.02 10.64 -8.85
C CYS A 100 -12.22 11.59 -10.03
N ASP A 101 -13.19 12.48 -9.90
CA ASP A 101 -13.36 13.64 -10.78
C ASP A 101 -12.19 14.61 -10.59
N GLU A 102 -11.74 15.22 -11.70
CA GLU A 102 -10.55 16.08 -11.68
C GLU A 102 -10.71 17.32 -10.77
N ALA A 103 -11.96 17.70 -10.46
CA ALA A 103 -12.32 18.84 -9.63
C ALA A 103 -12.08 18.62 -8.12
N GLN A 104 -11.88 17.38 -7.68
CA GLN A 104 -11.65 17.06 -6.27
C GLN A 104 -10.18 17.20 -5.85
N TRP A 105 -9.24 17.19 -6.81
CA TRP A 105 -7.82 17.27 -6.52
C TRP A 105 -7.38 18.69 -6.14
N ASN A 106 -6.79 18.83 -4.96
CA ASN A 106 -6.15 20.06 -4.55
C ASN A 106 -4.64 19.96 -4.72
N PHE A 107 -4.14 20.42 -5.86
CA PHE A 107 -2.71 20.43 -6.21
C PHE A 107 -1.85 21.36 -5.35
N THR A 108 -2.46 22.19 -4.48
CA THR A 108 -1.72 23.02 -3.51
C THR A 108 -1.39 22.29 -2.21
N LEU A 109 -1.94 21.09 -2.02
CA LEU A 109 -1.68 20.23 -0.87
C LEU A 109 -0.82 19.02 -1.27
N ASN A 110 -0.04 18.51 -0.31
CA ASN A 110 0.73 17.28 -0.49
C ASN A 110 -0.20 16.09 -0.75
N ALA A 111 0.26 15.13 -1.56
CA ALA A 111 -0.57 14.01 -2.04
C ALA A 111 -1.90 14.46 -2.68
N CYS A 112 -1.92 15.68 -3.25
CA CYS A 112 -3.07 16.27 -3.93
C CYS A 112 -4.31 16.53 -3.06
N GLY A 113 -4.13 16.56 -1.73
CA GLY A 113 -5.07 17.16 -0.79
C GLY A 113 -6.39 16.45 -0.55
N ASP A 114 -6.59 15.28 -1.16
CA ASP A 114 -7.85 14.54 -1.04
C ASP A 114 -7.60 13.09 -0.61
N THR A 115 -8.62 12.52 0.05
CA THR A 115 -8.69 11.11 0.43
C THR A 115 -8.87 10.22 -0.80
N ILE A 116 -8.46 8.94 -0.71
CA ILE A 116 -8.58 8.01 -1.84
C ILE A 116 -10.04 7.94 -2.29
N CYS A 117 -10.31 8.09 -3.59
CA CYS A 117 -11.65 8.26 -4.19
C CYS A 117 -12.72 7.30 -3.64
N TYR A 118 -12.37 6.02 -3.47
CA TYR A 118 -13.32 5.00 -3.02
C TYR A 118 -13.77 5.20 -1.56
N LEU A 119 -13.03 5.96 -0.75
CA LEU A 119 -13.37 6.25 0.65
C LEU A 119 -14.61 7.16 0.76
N SER A 120 -14.79 8.07 -0.20
CA SER A 120 -15.96 8.96 -0.26
C SER A 120 -17.13 8.31 -1.00
N ASP A 121 -16.85 7.54 -2.06
CA ASP A 121 -17.91 7.03 -2.95
C ASP A 121 -18.51 5.70 -2.47
N ASN A 122 -17.78 4.91 -1.66
CA ASN A 122 -18.23 3.58 -1.27
C ASN A 122 -17.85 3.21 0.17
N GLU A 123 -18.78 3.42 1.10
CA GLU A 123 -18.63 3.13 2.53
C GLU A 123 -18.25 1.66 2.82
N ILE A 124 -18.65 0.72 1.96
CA ILE A 124 -18.35 -0.70 2.14
C ILE A 124 -16.87 -1.00 1.83
N LEU A 125 -16.34 -0.44 0.74
CA LEU A 125 -14.91 -0.57 0.42
C LEU A 125 -14.05 0.21 1.43
N ALA A 126 -14.53 1.38 1.86
CA ALA A 126 -13.88 2.16 2.90
C ALA A 126 -13.76 1.38 4.21
N GLY A 127 -14.86 0.74 4.65
CA GLY A 127 -14.86 -0.10 5.84
C GLY A 127 -13.98 -1.35 5.69
N TYR A 128 -13.96 -1.97 4.52
CA TYR A 128 -13.09 -3.12 4.26
C TYR A 128 -11.61 -2.74 4.34
N ASP A 129 -11.21 -1.66 3.68
CA ASP A 129 -9.83 -1.18 3.70
C ASP A 129 -9.39 -0.80 5.12
N TRP A 130 -10.25 -0.11 5.87
CA TRP A 130 -9.99 0.21 7.27
C TRP A 130 -9.82 -1.03 8.15
N ILE A 131 -10.64 -2.08 7.98
CA ILE A 131 -10.57 -3.28 8.83
C ILE A 131 -9.40 -4.19 8.45
N VAL A 132 -9.08 -4.28 7.16
CA VAL A 132 -8.17 -5.32 6.64
C VAL A 132 -6.79 -4.78 6.32
N ASN A 133 -6.68 -3.55 5.84
CA ASN A 133 -5.43 -3.00 5.30
C ASN A 133 -4.80 -1.92 6.17
N THR A 134 -5.60 -1.17 6.94
CA THR A 134 -5.16 0.09 7.60
C THR A 134 -5.42 0.14 9.12
N GLY A 135 -6.16 -0.84 9.67
CA GLY A 135 -6.67 -0.83 11.06
C GLY A 135 -5.81 -1.53 12.10
#